data_AF-A0A2S1JSE6-F1
#
_entry.id   AF-A0A2S1JSE6-F1
#
_cell.length_a   1.000
_cell.length_b   1.000
_cell.length_c   1.000
_cell.angle_alpha   90.00
_cell.angle_beta   90.00
_cell.angle_gamma   90.00
#
_symmetry.space_group_name_H-M   'P 1'
#
loop_
_entity.id
_entity.type
_entity.pdbx_description
1 polymer ?
#
loop_
_entity_poly.entity_id
_entity_poly.type
_entity_poly.pdbx_seq_one_letter_code
_entity_poly.pdbx_strand_id
1 'polypeptide(L)' 'MDIAIHCRAGIGRKGITASCLLIKDNMSSQEAIDMVSATRGIPIPDTQEQYDFICDYEHGVII' A
#
# COMPACT_ATOMS: atom_id res chain seq x y z
N MET A 1 -21.25 -3.23 -5.36
CA MET A 1 -20.79 -1.83 -5.50
C MET A 1 -19.29 -1.90 -5.51
N ASP A 2 -18.66 -1.47 -6.59
CA ASP A 2 -17.23 -1.69 -6.81
C ASP A 2 -16.48 -0.37 -6.74
N ILE A 3 -15.32 -0.37 -6.07
CA ILE A 3 -14.44 0.78 -5.91
C ILE A 3 -13.12 0.46 -6.62
N ALA A 4 -12.63 1.37 -7.47
CA ALA A 4 -11.37 1.22 -8.18
C ALA A 4 -10.38 2.34 -7.82
N ILE A 5 -9.11 1.96 -7.62
CA ILE A 5 -7.98 2.89 -7.37
C ILE A 5 -7.01 2.77 -8.54
N HIS A 6 -6.64 3.91 -9.15
CA HIS A 6 -5.63 3.94 -10.20
C HIS A 6 -4.67 5.13 -10.04
N CYS A 7 -3.53 5.05 -10.73
CA CYS A 7 -2.54 6.12 -10.86
C CYS A 7 -2.31 6.38 -12.37
N ARG A 8 -1.27 7.13 -12.73
CA ARG A 8 -0.68 7.16 -14.07
C ARG A 8 0.19 5.91 -14.26
N ALA A 9 -0.04 5.16 -15.35
CA ALA A 9 0.54 3.84 -15.64
C ALA A 9 0.25 2.72 -14.63
N GLY A 10 -0.35 3.02 -13.46
CA GLY A 10 -0.83 2.02 -12.52
C GLY A 10 0.27 1.18 -11.86
N ILE A 11 1.51 1.67 -11.73
CA ILE A 11 2.62 0.88 -11.18
C ILE A 11 2.84 1.24 -9.69
N GLY A 12 3.13 2.51 -9.37
CA GLY A 12 3.44 2.92 -7.99
C GLY A 12 2.25 3.15 -7.05
N ARG A 13 1.69 4.37 -7.04
CA ARG A 13 0.80 4.86 -5.97
C ARG A 13 -0.43 4.01 -5.64
N LYS A 14 -0.94 3.20 -6.59
CA LYS A 14 -2.12 2.34 -6.32
C LYS A 14 -1.85 1.29 -5.24
N GLY A 15 -0.63 0.74 -5.19
CA GLY A 15 -0.25 -0.26 -4.18
C GLY A 15 -0.14 0.35 -2.78
N ILE A 16 0.42 1.56 -2.70
CA ILE A 16 0.53 2.33 -1.46
C ILE A 16 -0.87 2.64 -0.91
N THR A 17 -1.77 3.20 -1.74
CA THR A 17 -3.13 3.55 -1.31
C THR A 17 -3.92 2.32 -0.85
N ALA A 18 -3.79 1.18 -1.54
CA ALA A 18 -4.42 -0.07 -1.11
C ALA A 18 -3.85 -0.54 0.24
N SER A 19 -2.53 -0.42 0.45
CA SER A 19 -1.89 -0.80 1.71
C SER A 19 -2.37 0.07 2.87
N CYS A 20 -2.47 1.40 2.68
CA CYS A 20 -3.03 2.30 3.70
C CYS A 20 -4.48 1.97 4.07
N LEU A 21 -5.29 1.52 3.12
CA LEU A 21 -6.68 1.11 3.39
C LEU A 21 -6.72 -0.15 4.27
N LEU A 22 -5.87 -1.13 3.99
CA LEU A 22 -5.73 -2.34 4.81
C LEU A 22 -5.19 -2.04 6.21
N ILE A 23 -4.25 -1.10 6.32
CA ILE A 23 -3.75 -0.63 7.62
C ILE A 23 -4.88 0.01 8.43
N LYS A 24 -5.74 0.81 7.79
CA LYS A 24 -6.97 1.33 8.43
C LYS A 24 -7.94 0.23 8.85
N ASP A 25 -7.88 -0.95 8.23
CA ASP A 25 -8.65 -2.13 8.60
C ASP A 25 -7.94 -3.00 9.65
N ASN A 26 -6.95 -2.44 10.36
CA ASN A 26 -6.17 -3.06 11.45
C ASN A 26 -5.16 -4.12 11.01
N MET A 27 -4.73 -4.11 9.75
CA MET A 27 -3.55 -4.87 9.33
C MET A 27 -2.27 -4.11 9.66
N SER A 28 -1.19 -4.82 9.97
CA SER A 28 0.14 -4.20 10.02
C SER A 28 0.62 -3.80 8.62
N SER A 29 1.62 -2.91 8.55
CA SER A 29 2.21 -2.49 7.27
C SER A 29 2.71 -3.68 6.46
N GLN A 30 3.34 -4.65 7.13
CA GLN A 30 3.90 -5.83 6.46
C GLN A 30 2.79 -6.73 5.89
N GLU A 31 1.75 -7.00 6.67
CA GLU A 31 0.61 -7.82 6.21
C GLU A 31 -0.10 -7.15 5.03
N ALA A 32 -0.26 -5.83 5.07
CA ALA A 32 -0.86 -5.07 3.97
C ALA A 32 -0.02 -5.15 2.69
N ILE A 33 1.31 -4.98 2.79
CA ILE A 33 2.24 -5.10 1.67
C ILE A 33 2.20 -6.51 1.06
N ASP A 34 2.23 -7.54 1.90
CA ASP A 34 2.22 -8.94 1.47
C ASP A 34 0.91 -9.26 0.75
N MET A 35 -0.23 -8.84 1.31
CA MET A 35 -1.55 -9.05 0.72
C MET A 35 -1.69 -8.36 -0.64
N VAL A 36 -1.25 -7.10 -0.75
CA VAL A 36 -1.34 -6.35 -2.01
C VAL A 36 -0.38 -6.91 -3.05
N SER A 37 0.83 -7.31 -2.66
CA SER A 37 1.80 -7.95 -3.56
C SER A 37 1.27 -9.28 -4.10
N ALA A 38 0.73 -10.13 -3.22
CA ALA A 38 0.15 -11.41 -3.60
C ALA A 38 -1.05 -11.23 -4.55
N THR A 39 -1.92 -10.26 -4.27
CA THR A 39 -3.09 -9.96 -5.12
C THR A 39 -2.68 -9.42 -6.49
N ARG A 40 -1.60 -8.64 -6.56
CA ARG A 40 -1.09 -8.06 -7.81
C ARG A 40 -0.22 -9.02 -8.62
N GLY A 41 0.30 -10.08 -7.99
CA GLY A 41 1.26 -11.00 -8.61
C GLY A 41 2.64 -10.36 -8.89
N ILE A 42 2.91 -9.18 -8.33
CA ILE A 42 4.20 -8.50 -8.42
C ILE A 42 4.56 -7.88 -7.08
N PRO A 43 5.85 -7.76 -6.75
CA PRO A 43 6.29 -7.08 -5.55
C PRO A 43 5.81 -5.62 -5.55
N ILE A 44 5.32 -5.17 -4.41
CA ILE A 44 5.24 -3.77 -4.03
C ILE A 44 5.87 -3.64 -2.64
N PRO A 45 6.18 -2.41 -2.18
CA PRO A 45 6.32 -1.18 -2.95
C PRO A 45 7.49 -1.18 -3.95
N ASP A 46 7.52 -0.20 -4.87
CA ASP A 46 8.53 -0.12 -5.92
C ASP A 46 9.86 0.51 -5.45
N THR A 47 9.80 1.40 -4.44
CA THR A 47 10.98 2.11 -3.90
C THR A 47 11.00 2.05 -2.38
N GLN A 48 12.18 2.26 -1.79
CA GLN A 48 12.32 2.33 -0.34
C GLN A 48 11.47 3.46 0.27
N GLU A 49 11.37 4.62 -0.40
CA GLU A 49 10.55 5.73 0.11
C GLU A 49 9.06 5.37 0.21
N GLN A 50 8.58 4.51 -0.69
CA GLN A 50 7.20 4.02 -0.63
C GLN A 50 7.00 3.01 0.51
N TYR A 51 8.01 2.18 0.80
CA TYR A 51 8.00 1.30 1.95
C TYR A 51 7.96 2.10 3.25
N ASP A 52 8.88 3.06 3.39
CA ASP A 52 8.98 3.91 4.56
C ASP A 52 7.67 4.67 4.78
N PHE A 53 7.06 5.20 3.71
CA PHE A 53 5.74 5.85 3.79
C PHE A 53 4.64 4.92 4.34
N ILE A 54 4.59 3.66 3.90
CA ILE A 54 3.57 2.71 4.38
C ILE A 54 3.80 2.41 5.87
N CYS A 55 5.06 2.21 6.28
CA CYS A 55 5.42 1.99 7.67
C CYS A 55 5.12 3.20 8.56
N ASP A 56 5.41 4.41 8.09
CA ASP A 56 5.11 5.65 8.83
C ASP A 56 3.60 5.87 8.98
N TYR A 57 2.82 5.48 7.96
CA TYR A 57 1.36 5.56 7.97
C TYR A 57 0.73 4.74 9.09
N GLU A 58 1.22 3.52 9.35
CA GLU A 58 0.76 2.68 10.47
C GLU A 58 0.98 3.34 11.83
N HIS A 59 2.09 4.06 11.99
CA HIS A 59 2.43 4.74 13.25
C HIS A 59 1.73 6.09 13.42
N GLY A 60 0.86 6.50 12.48
CA GLY A 60 0.16 7.78 12.52
C GLY A 60 1.07 8.98 12.26
N VAL A 61 2.27 8.76 11.73
CA VAL A 61 3.20 9.82 11.34
C VAL A 61 2.86 10.21 9.90
N ILE A 62 2.24 11.38 9.73
CA ILE A 62 1.97 11.96 8.40
C ILE A 62 2.97 13.10 8.21
N ILE A 63 4.04 12.85 7.45
CA ILE A 63 4.97 13.87 6.96
C ILE A 63 4.58 14.38 5.58
#